data_AF-A0AAX2J5G3-F1
#
_entry.id   AF-A0AAX2J5G3-F1
#
_cell.length_a   1.000
_cell.length_b   1.000
_cell.length_c   1.000
_cell.angle_alpha   90.00
_cell.angle_beta   90.00
_cell.angle_gamma   90.00
#
_symmetry.space_group_name_H-M   'P 1'
#
loop_
_entity.id
_entity.type
_entity.pdbx_description
1 polymer ?
#
loop_
_entity_poly.entity_id
_entity_poly.type
_entity_poly.pdbx_seq_one_letter_code
_entity_poly.pdbx_strand_id
1 'polypeptide(L)'
;MARCECGGWCPEDRHAEDGEIPPHYPVTPLVGAGYRKRTRQNVLDSDATVIVYHTEIALGSGTELTLKTCISQRKPYLLLDSSVLLPEIAGKHIAEFVQRHRTSVLNVGGSRGSVVPTIELFTEKAVLSAIQYLREM
;
A
#
# COMPACT_ATOMS: atom_id res chain seq x y z
N MET A 1 2.18 21.33 7.98
CA MET A 1 1.82 20.06 7.34
C MET A 1 2.42 18.95 8.17
N ALA A 2 1.63 18.15 8.91
CA ALA A 2 2.22 17.04 9.66
C ALA A 2 2.79 16.04 8.65
N ARG A 3 4.11 15.83 8.69
CA ARG A 3 4.81 14.87 7.86
C ARG A 3 4.59 13.50 8.50
N CYS A 4 3.83 12.63 7.86
CA CYS A 4 3.89 11.21 8.18
C CYS A 4 5.21 10.70 7.62
N GLU A 5 6.02 10.06 8.46
CA GLU A 5 7.22 9.37 7.98
C GLU A 5 6.79 8.28 6.99
N CYS A 6 7.53 8.16 5.89
CA CYS A 6 7.27 7.16 4.86
C CYS A 6 8.56 6.44 4.50
N GLY A 7 8.41 5.25 3.93
CA GLY A 7 9.51 4.42 3.50
C GLY A 7 9.01 3.08 2.98
N GLY A 8 9.86 2.07 3.06
CA GLY A 8 9.55 0.70 2.66
C GLY A 8 10.67 0.07 1.84
N TRP A 9 10.51 -1.21 1.55
CA TRP A 9 11.47 -2.00 0.80
C TRP A 9 11.21 -1.92 -0.71
N CYS A 10 12.26 -1.63 -1.48
CA CYS A 10 12.26 -1.70 -2.94
C CYS A 10 13.22 -2.79 -3.45
N PRO A 11 13.19 -3.14 -4.76
CA PRO A 11 14.21 -3.97 -5.38
C PRO A 11 15.62 -3.39 -5.19
N GLU A 12 16.65 -4.25 -5.26
CA GLU A 12 18.05 -3.86 -5.04
C GLU A 12 18.51 -2.74 -5.99
N ASP A 13 18.07 -2.79 -7.24
CA ASP A 13 18.32 -1.81 -8.30
C ASP A 13 17.33 -0.64 -8.29
N ARG A 14 16.49 -0.53 -7.24
CA ARG A 14 15.40 0.44 -7.12
C ARG A 14 14.43 0.44 -8.30
N HIS A 15 14.31 -0.66 -9.05
CA HIS A 15 13.48 -0.67 -10.26
C HIS A 15 11.97 -0.67 -9.96
N ALA A 16 11.23 0.15 -10.71
CA ALA A 16 9.78 0.24 -10.81
C ALA A 16 9.34 0.06 -12.29
N GLU A 17 8.04 0.15 -12.58
CA GLU A 17 7.53 -0.11 -13.93
C GLU A 17 7.86 0.99 -14.96
N ASP A 18 8.13 2.20 -14.46
CA ASP A 18 8.44 3.42 -15.21
C ASP A 18 9.94 3.77 -15.18
N GLY A 19 10.77 2.95 -14.53
CA GLY A 19 12.21 3.15 -14.44
C GLY A 19 12.75 3.00 -13.02
N GLU A 20 13.86 3.66 -12.74
CA GLU A 20 14.45 3.69 -11.40
C GLU A 20 13.63 4.60 -10.46
N ILE A 21 13.33 4.15 -9.24
CA ILE A 21 12.64 4.95 -8.23
C ILE A 21 13.52 6.15 -7.84
N PRO A 22 13.06 7.40 -8.06
CA PRO A 22 13.84 8.59 -7.78
C PRO A 22 14.41 8.66 -6.35
N PRO A 23 15.61 9.26 -6.14
CA PRO A 23 16.26 9.31 -4.82
C PRO A 23 15.47 10.04 -3.72
N HIS A 24 14.52 10.91 -4.09
CA HIS A 24 13.71 11.65 -3.11
C HIS A 24 12.66 10.77 -2.40
N TYR A 25 12.38 9.57 -2.91
CA TYR A 25 11.55 8.59 -2.21
C TYR A 25 12.40 7.79 -1.20
N PRO A 26 12.05 7.82 0.10
CA PRO A 26 12.84 7.22 1.19
C PRO A 26 12.69 5.69 1.29
N VAL A 27 12.84 4.98 0.18
CA VAL A 27 12.79 3.52 0.12
C VAL A 27 14.18 2.89 0.28
N THR A 28 14.23 1.74 0.94
CA THR A 28 15.45 0.98 1.23
C THR A 28 15.58 -0.19 0.25
N PRO A 29 16.70 -0.32 -0.48
CA PRO A 29 16.95 -1.48 -1.34
C PRO A 29 17.07 -2.76 -0.53
N LEU A 30 16.39 -3.82 -0.95
CA LEU A 30 16.50 -5.14 -0.35
C LEU A 30 17.48 -6.00 -1.19
N VAL A 31 18.65 -6.30 -0.63
CA VAL A 31 19.74 -7.03 -1.32
C VAL A 31 19.28 -8.42 -1.80
N GLY A 32 19.56 -8.75 -3.06
CA GLY A 32 19.17 -10.02 -3.68
C GLY A 32 17.66 -10.21 -3.83
N ALA A 33 16.87 -9.12 -3.73
CA ALA A 33 15.42 -9.16 -3.83
C ALA A 33 14.91 -8.71 -5.20
N GLY A 34 14.20 -9.61 -5.88
CA GLY A 34 13.22 -9.24 -6.90
C GLY A 34 11.90 -8.79 -6.29
N TYR A 35 10.96 -8.37 -7.14
CA TYR A 35 9.62 -7.86 -6.76
C TYR A 35 8.90 -8.68 -5.67
N ARG A 36 8.97 -10.02 -5.73
CA ARG A 36 8.26 -10.89 -4.77
C ARG A 36 8.81 -10.78 -3.34
N LYS A 37 10.12 -10.62 -3.19
CA LYS A 37 10.77 -10.55 -1.88
C LYS A 37 10.45 -9.21 -1.20
N ARG A 38 10.55 -8.08 -1.92
CA ARG A 38 10.17 -6.77 -1.36
C ARG A 38 8.69 -6.69 -0.99
N THR A 39 7.79 -7.32 -1.77
CA THR A 39 6.35 -7.35 -1.43
C THR A 39 6.12 -8.05 -0.11
N ARG A 40 6.76 -9.20 0.12
CA ARG A 40 6.64 -9.92 1.39
C ARG A 40 7.24 -9.12 2.55
N GLN A 41 8.42 -8.55 2.35
CA GLN A 41 9.10 -7.81 3.41
C GLN A 41 8.28 -6.59 3.89
N ASN A 42 7.66 -5.84 2.97
CA ASN A 42 6.77 -4.73 3.32
C ASN A 42 5.55 -5.17 4.16
N VAL A 43 4.99 -6.36 3.91
CA VAL A 43 3.89 -6.91 4.73
C VAL A 43 4.39 -7.36 6.11
N LEU A 44 5.59 -7.94 6.18
CA LEU A 44 6.16 -8.44 7.44
C LEU A 44 6.52 -7.31 8.40
N ASP A 45 7.13 -6.23 7.88
CA ASP A 45 7.65 -5.11 8.66
C ASP A 45 6.61 -4.00 8.94
N SER A 46 5.37 -4.19 8.52
CA SER A 46 4.23 -3.32 8.87
C SER A 46 3.30 -4.00 9.87
N ASP A 47 2.54 -3.20 10.64
CA ASP A 47 1.55 -3.74 11.57
C ASP A 47 0.30 -4.22 10.83
N ALA A 48 -0.06 -3.54 9.74
CA ALA A 48 -1.22 -3.84 8.92
C ALA A 48 -1.00 -3.41 7.47
N THR A 49 -1.80 -3.93 6.54
CA THR A 49 -1.71 -3.61 5.11
C THR A 49 -3.05 -3.17 4.51
N VAL A 50 -3.09 -2.02 3.85
CA VAL A 50 -4.16 -1.63 2.95
C VAL A 50 -3.83 -2.09 1.52
N ILE A 51 -4.78 -2.73 0.86
CA ILE A 51 -4.65 -3.24 -0.51
C ILE A 51 -5.71 -2.57 -1.38
N VAL A 52 -5.27 -1.71 -2.30
CA VAL A 52 -6.15 -1.02 -3.25
C VAL A 52 -6.13 -1.77 -4.58
N TYR A 53 -7.31 -2.18 -5.04
CA TYR A 53 -7.49 -2.86 -6.33
C TYR A 53 -8.64 -2.23 -7.11
N HIS A 54 -8.91 -2.74 -8.31
CA HIS A 54 -9.98 -2.27 -9.17
C HIS A 54 -10.71 -3.46 -9.74
N THR A 55 -11.99 -3.62 -9.37
CA THR A 55 -12.91 -4.73 -9.70
C THR A 55 -12.44 -6.11 -9.21
N GLU A 56 -11.27 -6.56 -9.62
CA GLU A 56 -10.69 -7.85 -9.27
C GLU A 56 -9.18 -7.78 -8.97
N ILE A 57 -8.70 -8.78 -8.24
CA ILE A 57 -7.27 -8.98 -7.99
C ILE A 57 -6.74 -10.00 -8.99
N ALA A 58 -5.94 -9.54 -9.96
CA ALA A 58 -5.38 -10.40 -10.99
C ALA A 58 -4.50 -11.53 -10.40
N LEU A 59 -4.69 -12.76 -10.89
CA LEU A 59 -3.89 -13.92 -10.49
C LEU A 59 -2.42 -13.74 -10.89
N GLY A 60 -1.50 -14.09 -9.99
CA GLY A 60 -0.06 -13.94 -10.20
C GLY A 60 0.47 -12.51 -10.04
N SER A 61 -0.40 -11.53 -9.76
CA SER A 61 -0.01 -10.13 -9.55
C SER A 61 0.71 -9.91 -8.22
N GLY A 62 1.37 -8.74 -8.11
CA GLY A 62 1.92 -8.26 -6.84
C GLY A 62 0.83 -8.07 -5.77
N THR A 63 -0.36 -7.60 -6.17
CA THR A 63 -1.54 -7.43 -5.29
C THR A 63 -1.98 -8.76 -4.70
N GLU A 64 -2.08 -9.82 -5.51
CA GLU A 64 -2.42 -11.17 -5.04
C GLU A 64 -1.37 -11.68 -4.06
N LEU A 65 -0.08 -11.47 -4.35
CA LEU A 65 1.00 -11.85 -3.45
C LEU A 65 0.93 -11.11 -2.10
N THR A 66 0.61 -9.82 -2.11
CA THR A 66 0.40 -9.03 -0.88
C THR A 66 -0.70 -9.67 -0.03
N LEU A 67 -1.88 -9.92 -0.61
CA LEU A 67 -3.01 -10.52 0.08
C LEU A 67 -2.68 -11.91 0.64
N LYS A 68 -2.09 -12.79 -0.18
CA LYS A 68 -1.64 -14.12 0.26
C LYS A 68 -0.65 -14.04 1.40
N THR A 69 0.26 -13.06 1.37
CA THR A 69 1.23 -12.84 2.44
C THR A 69 0.52 -12.43 3.72
N CYS A 70 -0.39 -11.45 3.67
CA CYS A 70 -1.16 -11.03 4.84
C CYS A 70 -1.90 -12.20 5.50
N ILE A 71 -2.60 -13.02 4.70
CA ILE A 71 -3.32 -14.21 5.17
C ILE A 71 -2.35 -15.20 5.82
N SER A 72 -1.25 -15.55 5.15
CA SER A 72 -0.30 -16.55 5.65
C SER A 72 0.40 -16.13 6.95
N GLN A 73 0.65 -14.83 7.11
CA GLN A 73 1.34 -14.25 8.27
C GLN A 73 0.37 -13.77 9.35
N ARG A 74 -0.95 -13.96 9.15
CA ARG A 74 -2.00 -13.48 10.05
C ARG A 74 -1.89 -11.98 10.34
N LYS A 75 -1.44 -11.19 9.36
CA LYS A 75 -1.36 -9.73 9.45
C LYS A 75 -2.73 -9.13 9.11
N PRO A 76 -3.23 -8.15 9.89
CA PRO A 76 -4.44 -7.41 9.52
C PRO A 76 -4.32 -6.79 8.13
N TYR A 77 -5.40 -6.87 7.35
CA TYR A 77 -5.46 -6.24 6.04
C TYR A 77 -6.83 -5.64 5.76
N LEU A 78 -6.85 -4.59 4.93
CA LEU A 78 -8.05 -3.94 4.42
C LEU A 78 -8.03 -3.98 2.89
N LEU A 79 -9.09 -4.52 2.30
CA LEU A 79 -9.30 -4.52 0.85
C LEU A 79 -10.17 -3.31 0.46
N LEU A 80 -9.71 -2.54 -0.52
CA LEU A 80 -10.42 -1.37 -1.04
C LEU A 80 -10.56 -1.48 -2.56
N ASP A 81 -11.79 -1.58 -3.04
CA ASP A 81 -12.11 -1.60 -4.46
C ASP A 81 -12.37 -0.18 -4.97
N SER A 82 -11.42 0.33 -5.75
CA SER A 82 -11.47 1.66 -6.36
C SER A 82 -12.56 1.82 -7.43
N SER A 83 -13.18 0.73 -7.88
CA SER A 83 -14.28 0.78 -8.87
C SER A 83 -15.64 1.12 -8.23
N VAL A 84 -15.78 0.91 -6.92
CA VAL A 84 -17.05 1.10 -6.20
C VAL A 84 -16.96 2.10 -5.05
N LEU A 85 -15.76 2.38 -4.55
CA LEU A 85 -15.55 3.36 -3.49
C LEU A 85 -15.21 4.74 -4.05
N LEU A 86 -15.68 5.78 -3.36
CA LEU A 86 -15.10 7.12 -3.50
C LEU A 86 -13.82 7.22 -2.64
N PRO A 87 -12.80 7.98 -3.05
CA PRO A 87 -11.57 8.12 -2.28
C PRO A 87 -11.78 8.58 -0.83
N GLU A 88 -12.75 9.46 -0.58
CA GLU A 88 -13.04 9.99 0.76
C GLU A 88 -13.62 8.89 1.68
N ILE A 89 -14.47 8.03 1.13
CA ILE A 89 -15.01 6.87 1.84
C ILE A 89 -13.92 5.84 2.11
N ALA A 90 -13.05 5.58 1.13
CA ALA A 90 -11.87 4.75 1.31
C ALA A 90 -10.94 5.31 2.41
N GLY A 91 -10.72 6.64 2.43
CA GLY A 91 -9.93 7.32 3.46
C GLY A 91 -10.50 7.13 4.87
N LYS A 92 -11.82 7.25 5.02
CA LYS A 92 -12.50 6.94 6.29
C LYS A 92 -12.25 5.50 6.74
N HIS A 93 -12.39 4.53 5.84
CA HIS A 93 -12.14 3.13 6.16
C HIS A 93 -10.68 2.86 6.54
N ILE A 94 -9.72 3.53 5.89
CA ILE A 94 -8.30 3.44 6.26
C ILE A 94 -8.09 3.98 7.68
N ALA A 95 -8.67 5.14 8.02
CA ALA A 95 -8.53 5.73 9.35
C ALA A 95 -9.13 4.84 10.45
N GLU A 96 -10.35 4.33 10.24
CA GLU A 96 -11.01 3.39 11.16
C GLU A 96 -10.21 2.10 11.33
N PHE A 97 -9.63 1.59 10.23
CA PHE A 97 -8.79 0.39 10.25
C PHE A 97 -7.50 0.60 11.04
N VAL A 98 -6.80 1.72 10.82
CA VAL A 98 -5.60 2.09 11.57
C VAL A 98 -5.88 2.14 13.07
N GLN A 99 -7.00 2.74 13.48
CA GLN A 99 -7.35 2.83 14.90
C GLN A 99 -7.75 1.48 15.50
N ARG A 100 -8.59 0.72 14.79
CA ARG A 100 -9.05 -0.60 15.24
C ARG A 100 -7.88 -1.54 15.54
N HIS A 101 -6.84 -1.49 14.71
CA HIS A 101 -5.66 -2.36 14.83
C HIS A 101 -4.48 -1.71 15.56
N ARG A 102 -4.62 -0.46 16.02
CA ARG A 102 -3.54 0.32 16.68
C ARG A 102 -2.26 0.35 15.83
N THR A 103 -2.45 0.51 14.52
CA THR A 103 -1.39 0.48 13.51
C THR A 103 -0.47 1.68 13.66
N SER A 104 0.82 1.44 13.90
CA SER A 104 1.87 2.47 13.89
C SER A 104 2.54 2.56 12.52
N VAL A 105 2.75 1.40 11.87
CA VAL A 105 3.30 1.31 10.51
C VAL A 105 2.28 0.65 9.59
N LEU A 106 1.75 1.43 8.64
CA LEU A 106 0.79 0.95 7.64
C LEU A 106 1.49 0.72 6.29
N ASN A 107 1.46 -0.51 5.79
CA ASN A 107 1.83 -0.80 4.41
C ASN A 107 0.65 -0.52 3.47
N VAL A 108 0.92 0.09 2.32
CA VAL A 108 -0.08 0.35 1.28
C VAL A 108 0.41 -0.30 -0.01
N GLY A 109 -0.33 -1.27 -0.53
CA GLY A 109 -0.05 -1.96 -1.79
C GLY A 109 -1.26 -1.95 -2.71
N GLY A 110 -1.05 -2.27 -3.98
CA GLY A 110 -2.15 -2.29 -4.93
C GLY A 110 -1.75 -2.60 -6.37
N SER A 111 -2.74 -2.50 -7.25
CA SER A 111 -2.55 -2.63 -8.70
C SER A 111 -1.56 -1.58 -9.22
N ARG A 112 -0.83 -1.95 -10.27
CA ARG A 112 0.09 -1.04 -10.98
C ARG A 112 -0.69 0.00 -11.78
N GLY A 113 -0.10 1.18 -11.98
CA GLY A 113 -0.70 2.25 -12.80
C GLY A 113 -0.80 1.83 -14.26
N SER A 114 0.15 1.04 -14.76
CA SER A 114 0.08 0.45 -16.10
C SER A 114 -1.10 -0.51 -16.32
N VAL A 115 -1.66 -1.07 -15.25
CA VAL A 115 -2.83 -1.98 -15.30
C VAL A 115 -4.12 -1.22 -15.03
N VAL A 116 -4.10 -0.30 -14.05
CA VAL A 116 -5.25 0.53 -13.68
C VAL A 116 -4.81 1.99 -13.66
N PRO A 117 -4.96 2.75 -14.77
CA PRO A 117 -4.41 4.11 -14.89
C PRO A 117 -4.90 5.11 -13.84
N THR A 118 -6.07 4.88 -13.23
CA THR A 118 -6.67 5.77 -12.23
C THR A 118 -6.26 5.45 -10.79
N ILE A 119 -5.54 4.34 -10.56
CA ILE A 119 -5.30 3.81 -9.21
C ILE A 119 -4.41 4.72 -8.37
N GLU A 120 -3.47 5.43 -9.00
CA GLU A 120 -2.57 6.35 -8.32
C GLU A 120 -3.33 7.52 -7.71
N LEU A 121 -4.10 8.25 -8.54
CA LEU A 121 -4.90 9.39 -8.09
C LEU A 121 -5.95 8.98 -7.04
N PHE A 122 -6.56 7.80 -7.19
CA PHE A 122 -7.47 7.26 -6.20
C PHE A 122 -6.76 7.04 -4.86
N THR A 123 -5.60 6.37 -4.89
CA THR A 123 -4.84 6.00 -3.68
C THR A 123 -4.32 7.24 -2.97
N GLU A 124 -3.80 8.22 -3.71
CA GLU A 124 -3.34 9.49 -3.16
C GLU A 124 -4.46 10.19 -2.38
N LYS A 125 -5.63 10.36 -3.01
CA LYS A 125 -6.79 11.01 -2.38
C LYS A 125 -7.29 10.24 -1.15
N ALA A 126 -7.35 8.91 -1.24
CA ALA A 126 -7.77 8.07 -0.12
C ALA A 126 -6.82 8.19 1.08
N VAL A 127 -5.50 8.17 0.84
CA VAL A 127 -4.49 8.32 1.90
C VAL A 127 -4.51 9.72 2.50
N LEU A 128 -4.63 10.77 1.69
CA LEU A 128 -4.75 12.15 2.18
C LEU A 128 -6.00 12.33 3.04
N SER A 129 -7.14 11.78 2.59
CA SER A 129 -8.39 11.79 3.37
C SER A 129 -8.24 11.02 4.69
N ALA A 130 -7.58 9.86 4.69
CA ALA A 130 -7.30 9.09 5.91
C ALA A 130 -6.43 9.88 6.91
N ILE A 131 -5.38 10.55 6.43
CA ILE A 131 -4.52 11.42 7.25
C ILE A 131 -5.33 12.57 7.85
N GLN A 132 -6.27 13.14 7.10
CA GLN A 132 -7.16 14.18 7.64
C GLN A 132 -8.06 13.62 8.75
N TYR A 133 -8.75 12.50 8.51
CA TYR A 133 -9.60 11.86 9.53
C TYR A 133 -8.84 11.53 10.80
N LEU A 134 -7.62 10.98 10.69
CA LEU A 134 -6.80 10.63 11.85
C LEU A 134 -6.33 11.84 12.67
N ARG A 135 -6.32 13.05 12.10
CA ARG A 135 -5.97 14.29 12.82
C ARG A 135 -7.15 14.94 13.52
N GLU A 136 -8.36 14.66 13.05
CA GLU A 136 -9.60 15.22 13.59
C GLU A 136 -10.17 14.39 14.75
N MET A 137 -9.53 13.28 15.07
CA MET A 137 -9.89 12.36 16.17
C MET A 137 -8.98 12.54 17.37
#